data_AF-A0AA38RRV9-F1
#
_entry.id   AF-A0AA38RRV9-F1
#
_cell.length_a   1.000
_cell.length_b   1.000
_cell.length_c   1.000
_cell.angle_alpha   90.00
_cell.angle_beta   90.00
_cell.angle_gamma   90.00
#
_symmetry.space_group_name_H-M   'P 1'
#
loop_
_entity.id
_entity.type
_entity.pdbx_description
1 polymer ?
#
loop_
_entity_poly.entity_id
_entity_poly.type
_entity_poly.pdbx_seq_one_letter_code
_entity_poly.pdbx_strand_id
1 'polypeptide(L)'
;MSPRPSPRRSPEQDEVAAIQHWSVYGAKGEPSARRVEPDEWEVKPFKKPASTKWKGSVPADQVAQLLNGFCPSDVEGKWFVYSDEPDGSGNAAVHMHRSWGGEKMVELRLRLRLGADGGMAHGDARIREIVWESDPDLWRWASEEFAKATATEVCDWVMDVKLSVSK
;
A
#
# COMPACT_ATOMS: atom_id res chain seq x y z
N MET A 1 -28.56 -16.46 31.38
CA MET A 1 -27.98 -17.14 30.19
C MET A 1 -26.74 -16.38 29.79
N SER A 2 -25.55 -16.92 30.05
CA SER A 2 -24.29 -16.30 29.64
C SER A 2 -24.02 -16.58 28.15
N PRO A 3 -23.44 -15.64 27.38
CA PRO A 3 -23.07 -15.89 25.99
C PRO A 3 -21.96 -16.95 25.92
N ARG A 4 -22.06 -17.89 24.97
CA ARG A 4 -20.97 -18.81 24.67
C ARG A 4 -19.79 -18.01 24.11
N PRO A 5 -18.55 -18.29 24.52
CA PRO A 5 -17.38 -17.70 23.88
C PRO A 5 -17.32 -18.19 22.42
N SER A 6 -17.11 -17.26 21.49
CA SER A 6 -16.86 -17.58 20.09
C SER A 6 -15.67 -18.55 19.97
N PRO A 7 -15.72 -19.56 19.09
CA PRO A 7 -14.61 -20.47 18.91
C PRO A 7 -13.37 -19.69 18.43
N ARG A 8 -12.24 -19.88 19.12
CA ARG A 8 -10.93 -19.40 18.66
C ARG A 8 -10.59 -20.15 17.36
N ARG A 9 -10.13 -19.43 16.33
CA ARG A 9 -9.66 -20.05 15.08
C ARG A 9 -8.53 -21.03 15.39
N SER A 10 -8.49 -22.15 14.67
CA SER A 10 -7.44 -23.15 14.83
C SER A 10 -6.18 -22.75 14.06
N PRO A 11 -4.97 -23.15 14.51
CA PRO A 11 -3.71 -22.83 13.83
C PRO A 11 -3.68 -23.24 12.35
N GLU A 12 -4.30 -24.37 12.02
CA GLU A 12 -4.43 -24.89 10.64
C GLU A 12 -5.27 -23.96 9.73
N GLN A 13 -6.28 -23.28 10.29
CA GLN A 13 -7.05 -22.28 9.55
C GLN A 13 -6.24 -21.00 9.31
N ASP A 14 -5.40 -20.63 10.25
CA ASP A 14 -4.52 -19.47 10.12
C ASP A 14 -3.40 -19.75 9.10
N GLU A 15 -2.89 -20.98 9.03
CA GLU A 15 -1.90 -21.42 8.01
C GLU A 15 -2.49 -21.45 6.59
N VAL A 16 -3.69 -22.01 6.39
CA VAL A 16 -4.35 -22.02 5.07
C VAL A 16 -4.66 -20.59 4.62
N ALA A 17 -5.12 -19.73 5.53
CA ALA A 17 -5.34 -18.33 5.22
C ALA A 17 -4.03 -17.61 4.86
N ALA A 18 -2.93 -17.89 5.56
CA ALA A 18 -1.61 -17.35 5.26
C ALA A 18 -1.09 -17.81 3.89
N ILE A 19 -1.30 -19.07 3.51
CA ILE A 19 -0.90 -19.59 2.18
C ILE A 19 -1.71 -18.91 1.06
N GLN A 20 -3.02 -18.75 1.24
CA GLN A 20 -3.87 -18.05 0.27
C GLN A 20 -3.49 -16.57 0.14
N HIS A 21 -3.22 -15.92 1.28
CA HIS A 21 -2.78 -14.52 1.33
C HIS A 21 -1.41 -14.33 0.67
N TRP A 22 -0.46 -15.24 0.93
CA TRP A 22 0.84 -15.30 0.28
C TRP A 22 0.73 -15.43 -1.24
N SER A 23 -0.21 -16.25 -1.73
CA SER A 23 -0.46 -16.42 -3.16
C SER A 23 -0.88 -15.11 -3.85
N VAL A 24 -1.65 -14.26 -3.17
CA VAL A 24 -2.14 -12.99 -3.74
C VAL A 24 -1.14 -11.85 -3.53
N TYR A 25 -0.62 -11.67 -2.31
CA TYR A 25 0.14 -10.49 -1.92
C TYR A 25 1.64 -10.73 -1.74
N GLY A 26 2.10 -11.97 -1.62
CA GLY A 26 3.51 -12.31 -1.46
C GLY A 26 3.92 -12.52 -0.01
N ALA A 27 5.23 -12.65 0.22
CA ALA A 27 5.77 -12.76 1.57
C ALA A 27 5.41 -11.54 2.41
N LYS A 28 5.24 -11.74 3.72
CA LYS A 28 5.15 -10.61 4.65
C LYS A 28 6.47 -9.84 4.54
N GLY A 29 6.36 -8.53 4.28
CA GLY A 29 7.54 -7.69 4.11
C GLY A 29 8.14 -7.28 5.46
N GLU A 30 9.43 -6.99 5.45
CA GLU A 30 10.08 -6.24 6.53
C GLU A 30 10.05 -4.75 6.17
N PRO A 31 9.55 -3.87 7.05
CA PRO A 31 9.47 -2.44 6.76
C PRO A 31 10.85 -1.84 6.47
N SER A 32 10.93 -0.98 5.45
CA SER A 32 12.19 -0.32 5.09
C SER A 32 12.63 0.67 6.18
N ALA A 33 13.88 0.57 6.62
CA ALA A 33 14.48 1.50 7.57
C ALA A 33 14.84 2.86 6.95
N ARG A 34 14.85 2.95 5.61
CA ARG A 34 15.14 4.16 4.83
C ARG A 34 14.12 4.32 3.71
N ARG A 35 14.10 5.53 3.14
CA ARG A 35 13.38 5.80 1.89
C ARG A 35 13.95 4.97 0.74
N VAL A 36 13.04 4.29 0.07
CA VAL A 36 13.27 3.54 -1.16
C VAL A 36 13.09 4.49 -2.35
N GLU A 37 14.06 4.49 -3.25
CA GLU A 37 14.09 5.34 -4.43
C GLU A 37 13.62 4.58 -5.69
N PRO A 38 13.00 5.26 -6.67
CA PRO A 38 12.43 4.60 -7.85
C PRO A 38 13.46 3.93 -8.77
N ASP A 39 14.74 4.27 -8.67
CA ASP A 39 15.83 3.68 -9.46
C ASP A 39 16.38 2.37 -8.87
N GLU A 40 15.92 1.99 -7.69
CA GLU A 40 16.29 0.72 -7.04
C GLU A 40 15.61 -0.50 -7.66
N TRP A 41 14.62 -0.30 -8.54
CA TRP A 41 13.91 -1.38 -9.21
C TRP A 41 13.49 -1.00 -10.63
N GLU A 42 13.23 -1.98 -11.49
CA GLU A 42 12.62 -1.71 -12.79
C GLU A 42 11.17 -1.25 -12.59
N VAL A 43 10.85 -0.02 -13.02
CA VAL A 43 9.50 0.54 -12.91
C VAL A 43 8.97 0.99 -14.26
N LYS A 44 7.69 0.71 -14.51
CA LYS A 44 6.93 1.16 -15.69
C LYS A 44 5.76 2.03 -15.24
N PRO A 45 5.38 3.08 -16.00
CA PRO A 45 4.20 3.86 -15.69
C PRO A 45 2.90 3.06 -15.91
N PHE A 46 1.77 3.60 -15.49
CA PHE A 46 0.46 3.07 -15.88
C PHE A 46 0.31 3.07 -17.40
N LYS A 47 -0.29 2.00 -17.93
CA LYS A 47 -0.70 1.89 -19.33
C LYS A 47 -2.12 2.41 -19.53
N LYS A 48 -3.07 2.07 -18.65
CA LYS A 48 -4.46 2.52 -18.72
C LYS A 48 -4.99 2.88 -17.32
N PRO A 49 -4.65 4.07 -16.80
CA PRO A 49 -5.05 4.45 -15.44
C PRO A 49 -6.57 4.70 -15.34
N ALA A 50 -7.17 4.20 -14.27
CA ALA A 50 -8.49 4.59 -13.77
C ALA A 50 -8.34 5.19 -12.37
N SER A 51 -9.22 6.08 -11.94
CA SER A 51 -9.13 6.69 -10.61
C SER A 51 -10.48 6.94 -9.95
N THR A 52 -10.46 7.02 -8.62
CA THR A 52 -11.61 7.38 -7.80
C THR A 52 -11.17 8.15 -6.55
N LYS A 53 -12.05 8.98 -6.00
CA LYS A 53 -11.82 9.58 -4.68
C LYS A 53 -11.91 8.50 -3.63
N TRP A 54 -10.90 8.43 -2.76
CA TRP A 54 -10.90 7.48 -1.65
C TRP A 54 -10.51 8.19 -0.36
N LYS A 55 -11.43 8.16 0.61
CA LYS A 55 -11.24 8.81 1.90
C LYS A 55 -10.67 7.78 2.87
N GLY A 56 -9.49 8.07 3.37
CA GLY A 56 -8.86 7.34 4.47
C GLY A 56 -7.72 8.14 5.08
N SER A 57 -7.09 7.60 6.09
CA SER A 57 -5.90 8.19 6.70
C SER A 57 -4.86 7.14 7.07
N VAL A 58 -3.63 7.60 7.23
CA VAL A 58 -2.51 6.84 7.77
C VAL A 58 -2.18 7.48 9.12
N PRO A 59 -2.13 6.71 10.21
CA PRO A 59 -1.76 7.21 11.54
C PRO A 59 -0.42 7.95 11.53
N ALA A 60 -0.32 9.04 12.28
CA ALA A 60 0.87 9.89 12.33
C ALA A 60 2.18 9.14 12.60
N ASP A 61 2.15 8.12 13.46
CA ASP A 61 3.28 7.26 13.84
C ASP A 61 3.75 6.32 12.72
N GLN A 62 2.92 6.09 11.70
CA GLN A 62 3.22 5.22 10.57
C GLN A 62 3.47 5.97 9.25
N VAL A 63 3.32 7.30 9.25
CA VAL A 63 3.56 8.12 8.04
C VAL A 63 4.98 7.96 7.53
N ALA A 64 5.98 7.97 8.42
CA ALA A 64 7.38 7.79 8.01
C ALA A 64 7.61 6.42 7.36
N GLN A 65 7.01 5.36 7.90
CA GLN A 65 7.11 4.01 7.38
C GLN A 65 6.45 3.87 6.00
N LEU A 66 5.29 4.49 5.81
CA LEU A 66 4.64 4.55 4.50
C LEU A 66 5.51 5.27 3.47
N LEU A 67 6.13 6.39 3.86
CA LEU A 67 7.00 7.17 2.98
C LEU A 67 8.31 6.45 2.68
N ASN A 68 8.78 5.60 3.60
CA ASN A 68 9.96 4.78 3.36
C ASN A 68 9.73 3.76 2.24
N GLY A 69 8.51 3.25 2.10
CA GLY A 69 8.18 2.26 1.08
C GLY A 69 8.74 0.87 1.37
N PHE A 70 8.89 0.07 0.32
CA PHE A 70 9.34 -1.32 0.39
C PHE A 70 10.14 -1.70 -0.85
N CYS A 71 11.37 -2.17 -0.64
CA CYS A 71 12.23 -2.72 -1.68
C CYS A 71 12.35 -4.24 -1.46
N PRO A 72 11.85 -5.08 -2.38
CA PRO A 72 11.91 -6.51 -2.23
C PRO A 72 13.35 -7.01 -2.44
N SER A 73 13.73 -8.09 -1.75
CA SER A 73 15.04 -8.73 -1.98
C SER A 73 15.08 -9.57 -3.26
N ASP A 74 13.91 -10.00 -3.74
CA ASP A 74 13.75 -10.80 -4.95
C ASP A 74 12.37 -10.59 -5.59
N VAL A 75 12.10 -11.31 -6.70
CA VAL A 75 10.80 -11.24 -7.38
C VAL A 75 9.65 -11.89 -6.58
N GLU A 76 9.93 -12.75 -5.60
CA GLU A 76 8.91 -13.40 -4.76
C GLU A 76 8.28 -12.42 -3.77
N GLY A 77 8.99 -11.33 -3.46
CA GLY A 77 8.46 -10.17 -2.73
C GLY A 77 7.25 -9.51 -3.39
N LYS A 78 6.93 -9.84 -4.65
CA LYS A 78 5.78 -9.44 -5.49
C LYS A 78 5.54 -7.94 -5.69
N TRP A 79 6.00 -7.09 -4.77
CA TRP A 79 5.74 -5.67 -4.72
C TRP A 79 7.03 -4.90 -4.54
N PHE A 80 7.12 -3.80 -5.28
CA PHE A 80 8.07 -2.72 -5.07
C PHE A 80 7.25 -1.46 -4.78
N VAL A 81 7.58 -0.76 -3.70
CA VAL A 81 6.84 0.43 -3.27
C VAL A 81 7.81 1.56 -2.96
N TYR A 82 7.59 2.71 -3.58
CA TYR A 82 8.27 3.95 -3.24
C TYR A 82 7.24 5.08 -3.09
N SER A 83 7.68 6.21 -2.55
CA SER A 83 6.84 7.40 -2.46
C SER A 83 7.55 8.63 -2.99
N ASP A 84 6.79 9.61 -3.44
CA ASP A 84 7.30 10.94 -3.73
C ASP A 84 7.69 11.66 -2.43
N GLU A 85 8.55 12.67 -2.54
CA GLU A 85 8.68 13.67 -1.50
C GLU A 85 7.41 14.53 -1.46
N PRO A 86 6.90 14.88 -0.25
CA PRO A 86 5.80 15.82 -0.14
C PRO A 86 6.14 17.17 -0.80
N ASP A 87 5.28 17.65 -1.69
CA ASP A 87 5.42 18.97 -2.29
C ASP A 87 5.16 20.10 -1.26
N GLY A 88 5.35 21.36 -1.67
CA GLY A 88 5.12 22.53 -0.80
C GLY A 88 3.68 22.72 -0.32
N SER A 89 2.72 21.93 -0.81
CA SER A 89 1.33 21.86 -0.35
C SER A 89 1.03 20.61 0.50
N GLY A 90 2.06 19.77 0.72
CA GLY A 90 2.00 18.51 1.43
C GLY A 90 1.40 17.37 0.61
N ASN A 91 1.32 17.48 -0.72
CA ASN A 91 0.87 16.36 -1.54
C ASN A 91 2.03 15.41 -1.81
N ALA A 92 1.78 14.12 -1.72
CA ALA A 92 2.72 13.07 -2.10
C ALA A 92 1.94 11.92 -2.74
N ALA A 93 2.63 11.07 -3.49
CA ALA A 93 2.07 9.82 -3.98
C ALA A 93 2.88 8.62 -3.45
N VAL A 94 2.20 7.50 -3.23
CA VAL A 94 2.81 6.19 -2.96
C VAL A 94 2.54 5.32 -4.17
N HIS A 95 3.59 4.74 -4.73
CA HIS A 95 3.54 3.99 -5.98
C HIS A 95 3.80 2.52 -5.72
N MET A 96 2.87 1.66 -6.11
CA MET A 96 2.95 0.22 -5.91
C MET A 96 3.11 -0.47 -7.25
N HIS A 97 4.26 -1.12 -7.43
CA HIS A 97 4.65 -1.83 -8.65
C HIS A 97 4.73 -3.32 -8.38
N ARG A 98 4.50 -4.15 -9.40
CA ARG A 98 4.89 -5.56 -9.35
C ARG A 98 6.41 -5.66 -9.42
N SER A 99 6.99 -6.43 -8.52
CA SER A 99 8.44 -6.69 -8.54
C SER A 99 8.86 -7.46 -9.80
N TRP A 100 8.00 -8.36 -10.27
CA TRP A 100 8.14 -8.97 -11.59
C TRP A 100 7.63 -7.98 -12.65
N GLY A 101 8.48 -7.65 -13.62
CA GLY A 101 8.12 -6.84 -14.80
C GLY A 101 8.00 -5.33 -14.54
N GLY A 102 7.86 -4.87 -13.30
CA GLY A 102 7.90 -3.45 -12.95
C GLY A 102 6.59 -2.70 -13.20
N GLU A 103 5.52 -3.38 -13.59
CA GLU A 103 4.24 -2.75 -13.90
C GLU A 103 3.66 -2.04 -12.67
N LYS A 104 3.31 -0.75 -12.82
CA LYS A 104 2.60 0.01 -11.80
C LYS A 104 1.15 -0.45 -11.71
N MET A 105 0.73 -0.88 -10.53
CA MET A 105 -0.63 -1.40 -10.31
C MET A 105 -1.50 -0.41 -9.58
N VAL A 106 -0.96 0.26 -8.57
CA VAL A 106 -1.70 1.17 -7.70
C VAL A 106 -0.87 2.41 -7.37
N GLU A 107 -1.54 3.55 -7.27
CA GLU A 107 -1.00 4.78 -6.72
C GLU A 107 -1.98 5.36 -5.69
N LEU A 108 -1.47 5.69 -4.50
CA LEU A 108 -2.23 6.43 -3.49
C LEU A 108 -1.77 7.87 -3.47
N ARG A 109 -2.72 8.79 -3.69
CA ARG A 109 -2.45 10.23 -3.59
C ARG A 109 -2.83 10.71 -2.19
N LEU A 110 -1.83 11.23 -1.50
CA LEU A 110 -1.88 11.61 -0.11
C LEU A 110 -1.81 13.12 0.05
N ARG A 111 -2.29 13.59 1.20
CA ARG A 111 -2.00 14.92 1.72
C ARG A 111 -1.53 14.83 3.15
N LEU A 112 -0.28 15.24 3.35
CA LEU A 112 0.39 15.36 4.63
C LEU A 112 0.14 16.75 5.22
N ARG A 113 0.32 16.86 6.55
CA ARG A 113 0.32 18.16 7.23
C ARG A 113 1.74 18.72 7.18
N LEU A 114 1.86 19.97 6.77
CA LEU A 114 3.12 20.72 6.85
C LEU A 114 3.12 21.62 8.08
N GLY A 115 4.29 21.78 8.68
CA GLY A 115 4.59 22.71 9.75
C GLY A 115 4.76 24.13 9.22
N ALA A 116 4.91 25.09 10.14
CA ALA A 116 5.10 26.51 9.78
C ALA A 116 6.41 26.77 9.03
N ASP A 117 7.39 25.87 9.15
CA ASP A 117 8.68 25.88 8.47
C ASP A 117 8.66 25.16 7.11
N GLY A 118 7.50 24.62 6.70
CA GLY A 118 7.36 23.80 5.49
C GLY A 118 7.83 22.36 5.66
N GLY A 119 8.35 21.97 6.83
CA GLY A 119 8.67 20.58 7.15
C GLY A 119 7.41 19.74 7.42
N MET A 120 7.55 18.41 7.46
CA MET A 120 6.43 17.55 7.85
C MET A 120 6.03 17.80 9.30
N ALA A 121 4.79 18.23 9.52
CA ALA A 121 4.24 18.33 10.87
C ALA A 121 3.78 16.95 11.35
N HIS A 122 3.87 16.72 12.66
CA HIS A 122 3.29 15.54 13.27
C HIS A 122 1.77 15.50 13.06
N GLY A 123 1.28 14.48 12.36
CA GLY A 123 -0.14 14.25 12.17
C GLY A 123 -0.42 13.25 11.06
N ASP A 124 -1.66 12.77 11.03
CA ASP A 124 -2.10 11.78 10.05
C ASP A 124 -1.97 12.29 8.61
N ALA A 125 -1.50 11.41 7.73
CA ALA A 125 -1.61 11.63 6.29
C ALA A 125 -3.02 11.26 5.82
N ARG A 126 -3.60 12.05 4.92
CA ARG A 126 -4.95 11.79 4.37
C ARG A 126 -4.86 11.25 2.96
N ILE A 127 -5.50 10.10 2.71
CA ILE A 127 -5.71 9.58 1.36
C ILE A 127 -6.80 10.44 0.69
N ARG A 128 -6.54 10.85 -0.55
CA ARG A 128 -7.43 11.69 -1.36
C ARG A 128 -8.02 10.94 -2.54
N GLU A 129 -7.18 10.18 -3.22
CA GLU A 129 -7.49 9.49 -4.46
C GLU A 129 -6.66 8.21 -4.53
N ILE A 130 -7.26 7.18 -5.13
CA ILE A 130 -6.56 5.99 -5.58
C ILE A 130 -6.62 5.97 -7.11
N VAL A 131 -5.48 5.67 -7.71
CA VAL A 131 -5.35 5.43 -9.15
C VAL A 131 -4.88 3.99 -9.34
N TRP A 132 -5.41 3.29 -10.33
CA TRP A 132 -5.05 1.90 -10.58
C TRP A 132 -4.95 1.58 -12.07
N GLU A 133 -4.21 0.52 -12.38
CA GLU A 133 -4.13 -0.02 -13.74
C GLU A 133 -5.44 -0.73 -14.11
N SER A 134 -6.08 -0.32 -15.20
CA SER A 134 -7.35 -0.88 -15.67
C SER A 134 -7.22 -1.70 -16.95
N ASP A 135 -6.01 -1.85 -17.48
CA ASP A 135 -5.74 -2.74 -18.60
C ASP A 135 -5.92 -4.22 -18.19
N PRO A 136 -6.90 -4.94 -18.75
CA PRO A 136 -7.17 -6.33 -18.38
C PRO A 136 -6.05 -7.30 -18.78
N ASP A 137 -5.14 -6.92 -19.68
CA ASP A 137 -3.97 -7.73 -20.05
C ASP A 137 -2.90 -7.69 -18.95
N LEU A 138 -2.82 -6.57 -18.22
CA LEU A 138 -1.89 -6.38 -17.09
C LEU A 138 -2.54 -6.77 -15.76
N TRP A 139 -3.84 -6.48 -15.60
CA TRP A 139 -4.58 -6.75 -14.37
C TRP A 139 -5.99 -7.27 -14.64
N ARG A 140 -6.08 -8.59 -14.87
CA ARG A 140 -7.30 -9.32 -15.31
C ARG A 140 -8.58 -8.98 -14.53
N TRP A 141 -8.48 -8.73 -13.24
CA TRP A 141 -9.63 -8.46 -12.35
C TRP A 141 -9.62 -7.04 -11.80
N ALA A 142 -9.04 -6.09 -12.52
CA ALA A 142 -9.02 -4.69 -12.12
C ALA A 142 -10.44 -4.17 -11.88
N SER A 143 -10.70 -3.78 -10.63
CA SER A 143 -11.89 -3.04 -10.22
C SER A 143 -11.48 -2.03 -9.16
N GLU A 144 -12.34 -1.04 -8.89
CA GLU A 144 -12.12 -0.08 -7.81
C GLU A 144 -11.98 -0.79 -6.46
N GLU A 145 -12.85 -1.75 -6.16
CA GLU A 145 -12.83 -2.54 -4.92
C GLU A 145 -11.56 -3.35 -4.80
N PHE A 146 -11.12 -3.99 -5.89
CA PHE A 146 -9.91 -4.78 -5.89
C PHE A 146 -8.64 -3.93 -5.74
N ALA A 147 -8.62 -2.74 -6.35
CA ALA A 147 -7.55 -1.77 -6.17
C ALA A 147 -7.43 -1.29 -4.72
N LYS A 148 -8.56 -0.94 -4.08
CA LYS A 148 -8.60 -0.53 -2.67
C LYS A 148 -8.19 -1.67 -1.72
N ALA A 149 -8.65 -2.89 -1.98
CA ALA A 149 -8.22 -4.07 -1.23
C ALA A 149 -6.71 -4.29 -1.38
N THR A 150 -6.19 -4.23 -2.61
CA THR A 150 -4.75 -4.37 -2.89
C THR A 150 -3.94 -3.30 -2.18
N ALA A 151 -4.34 -2.03 -2.27
CA ALA A 151 -3.65 -0.95 -1.58
C ALA A 151 -3.60 -1.16 -0.06
N THR A 152 -4.72 -1.61 0.52
CA THR A 152 -4.81 -1.87 1.97
C THR A 152 -3.90 -3.01 2.37
N GLU A 153 -3.93 -4.11 1.62
CA GLU A 153 -3.13 -5.31 1.91
C GLU A 153 -1.64 -5.10 1.65
N VAL A 154 -1.25 -4.34 0.63
CA VAL A 154 0.16 -3.99 0.42
C VAL A 154 0.66 -3.09 1.55
N CYS A 155 -0.11 -2.07 1.94
CA CYS A 155 0.26 -1.24 3.08
C CYS A 155 0.39 -2.07 4.36
N ASP A 156 -0.59 -2.92 4.66
CA ASP A 156 -0.60 -3.70 5.89
C ASP A 156 0.44 -4.82 5.87
N TRP A 157 0.35 -5.74 4.92
CA TRP A 157 1.13 -6.97 4.92
C TRP A 157 2.59 -6.78 4.51
N VAL A 158 2.84 -5.89 3.54
CA VAL A 158 4.18 -5.69 2.98
C VAL A 158 4.92 -4.61 3.76
N MET A 159 4.23 -3.54 4.15
CA MET A 159 4.86 -2.41 4.80
C MET A 159 4.56 -2.29 6.29
N ASP A 160 3.68 -3.12 6.88
CA ASP A 160 3.19 -2.99 8.27
C ASP A 160 2.58 -1.62 8.59
N VAL A 161 1.88 -1.05 7.60
CA VAL A 161 1.15 0.23 7.67
C VAL A 161 -0.36 0.01 7.61
N LYS A 162 -1.08 0.43 8.65
CA LYS A 162 -2.53 0.28 8.78
C LYS A 162 -3.26 1.50 8.23
N LEU A 163 -3.95 1.33 7.11
CA LEU A 163 -4.83 2.36 6.57
C LEU A 163 -6.15 2.42 7.34
N SER A 164 -6.52 3.61 7.81
CA SER A 164 -7.84 3.91 8.39
C SER A 164 -8.80 4.32 7.28
N VAL A 165 -9.42 3.33 6.63
CA VAL A 165 -10.32 3.54 5.48
C VAL A 165 -11.76 3.18 5.83
N SER A 166 -12.72 3.98 5.35
CA SER A 166 -14.14 3.64 5.48
C SER A 166 -14.46 2.46 4.57
N LYS A 167 -15.05 1.40 5.14
CA LYS A 167 -15.60 0.25 4.39
C LYS A 167 -16.81 0.66 3.55
#